data_AF-A0A401HNN4-F1
#
_entry.id   AF-A0A401HNN4-F1
#
_cell.length_a   1.000
_cell.length_b   1.000
_cell.length_c   1.000
_cell.angle_alpha   90.00
_cell.angle_beta   90.00
_cell.angle_gamma   90.00
#
_symmetry.space_group_name_H-M   'P 1'
#
loop_
_entity.id
_entity.type
_entity.pdbx_description
1 polymer ?
#
loop_
_entity_poly.entity_id
_entity_poly.type
_entity_poly.pdbx_seq_one_letter_code
_entity_poly.pdbx_strand_id
1 'polypeptide(L)'
;MDVYEVLFQKCLEHMVIVDGKKIPLWAISKEDIEEEKVCFDLEWESLQDLVIFLYELKIEQRNSKELIKFPIEKILIGIAFLKSKKSGYSNTDDTSNICINYLSDIITARINCISKYYYLIKKPLNTNIFDEVILKFPQKKDIRTNNIEDIKEIVFKLKNLQFDI
;
A
#
# COMPACT_ATOMS: atom_id res chain seq x y z
N MET A 1 10.54 -10.18 -12.42
CA MET A 1 10.20 -9.06 -11.53
C MET A 1 8.99 -9.49 -10.71
N ASP A 2 9.15 -9.53 -9.39
CA ASP A 2 8.08 -9.86 -8.45
C ASP A 2 6.99 -8.77 -8.50
N VAL A 3 5.73 -9.15 -8.31
CA VAL A 3 4.57 -8.25 -8.19
C VAL A 3 4.81 -7.17 -7.12
N TYR A 4 5.43 -7.54 -6.00
CA TYR A 4 5.74 -6.60 -4.90
C TYR A 4 6.89 -5.66 -5.24
N GLU A 5 7.84 -6.09 -6.06
CA GLU A 5 8.89 -5.22 -6.58
C GLU A 5 8.29 -4.14 -7.50
N VAL A 6 7.34 -4.50 -8.37
CA VAL A 6 6.61 -3.51 -9.18
C VAL A 6 5.88 -2.49 -8.31
N LEU A 7 5.28 -2.96 -7.22
CA LEU A 7 4.58 -2.09 -6.28
C LEU A 7 5.54 -1.15 -5.56
N PHE A 8 6.71 -1.64 -5.15
CA PHE A 8 7.76 -0.84 -4.54
C PHE A 8 8.24 0.27 -5.50
N GLN A 9 8.57 -0.08 -6.74
CA GLN A 9 8.95 0.90 -7.76
C GLN A 9 7.85 1.94 -8.01
N LYS A 10 6.57 1.55 -7.95
CA LYS A 10 5.45 2.50 -8.03
C LYS A 10 5.40 3.48 -6.85
N CYS A 11 5.78 3.05 -5.65
CA CYS A 11 5.92 3.96 -4.52
C CYS A 11 7.06 4.96 -4.73
N LEU A 12 8.20 4.54 -5.31
CA LEU A 12 9.35 5.41 -5.56
C LEU A 12 9.05 6.55 -6.54
N GLU A 13 8.17 6.30 -7.52
CA GLU A 13 7.72 7.29 -8.50
C GLU A 13 6.66 8.26 -7.96
N HIS A 14 6.19 8.08 -6.73
CA HIS A 14 5.22 8.99 -6.13
C HIS A 14 5.84 10.37 -5.94
N MET A 15 5.15 11.40 -6.44
CA MET A 15 5.64 12.77 -6.34
C MET A 15 5.33 13.35 -4.96
N VAL A 16 6.37 13.82 -4.29
CA VAL A 16 6.31 14.51 -3.00
C VAL A 16 6.75 15.97 -3.16
N ILE A 17 6.46 16.80 -2.17
CA ILE A 17 6.82 18.21 -2.16
C ILE A 17 7.90 18.44 -1.10
N VAL A 18 9.07 18.94 -1.51
CA VAL A 18 10.17 19.35 -0.63
C VAL A 18 10.53 20.80 -0.95
N ASP A 19 10.49 21.68 0.05
CA ASP A 19 10.73 23.13 -0.11
C ASP A 19 9.93 23.75 -1.29
N GLY A 20 8.67 23.33 -1.45
CA GLY A 20 7.77 23.80 -2.51
C GLY A 20 8.02 23.22 -3.91
N LYS A 21 9.01 22.34 -4.08
CA LYS A 21 9.30 21.66 -5.34
C LYS A 21 8.74 20.24 -5.35
N LYS A 22 8.09 19.85 -6.45
CA LYS A 22 7.67 18.46 -6.67
C LYS A 22 8.83 17.62 -7.18
N ILE A 23 9.18 16.59 -6.43
CA ILE A 23 10.24 15.62 -6.75
C ILE A 23 9.72 14.20 -6.50
N PRO A 24 10.25 13.18 -7.18
CA PRO A 24 9.87 11.79 -6.90
C PRO A 24 10.38 11.36 -5.52
N LEU A 25 9.70 10.40 -4.91
CA LEU A 25 10.01 9.91 -3.56
C LEU A 25 11.45 9.39 -3.46
N TRP A 26 11.98 8.74 -4.50
CA TRP A 26 13.36 8.25 -4.48
C TRP A 26 14.43 9.35 -4.36
N ALA A 27 14.08 10.59 -4.67
CA ALA A 27 15.02 11.71 -4.65
C ALA A 27 15.13 12.41 -3.29
N ILE A 28 14.32 12.03 -2.30
CA ILE A 28 14.39 12.62 -0.95
C ILE A 28 15.57 12.05 -0.16
N SER A 29 16.11 12.86 0.74
CA SER A 29 17.15 12.48 1.69
C SER A 29 16.59 12.16 3.07
N LYS A 30 17.41 11.59 3.96
CA LYS A 30 17.02 11.37 5.36
C LYS A 30 16.86 12.70 6.08
N GLU A 31 17.74 13.64 5.78
CA GLU A 31 17.73 15.00 6.31
C GLU A 31 16.40 15.70 6.01
N ASP A 32 15.86 15.54 4.79
CA ASP A 32 14.55 16.12 4.43
C ASP A 32 13.42 15.63 5.34
N ILE A 33 13.46 14.34 5.73
CA ILE A 33 12.46 13.71 6.60
C ILE A 33 12.66 14.15 8.06
N GLU A 34 13.91 14.12 8.54
CA GLU A 34 14.27 14.50 9.91
C GLU A 34 13.95 15.96 10.21
N GLU A 35 14.12 16.84 9.22
CA GLU A 35 13.77 18.27 9.32
C GLU A 35 12.29 18.55 9.03
N GLU A 36 11.46 17.52 8.82
CA GLU A 36 10.03 17.62 8.52
C GLU A 36 9.69 18.51 7.30
N LYS A 37 10.58 18.53 6.30
CA LYS A 37 10.42 19.34 5.08
C LYS A 37 9.60 18.66 3.98
N VAL A 38 9.37 17.36 4.11
CA VAL A 38 8.67 16.55 3.10
C VAL A 38 7.17 16.57 3.35
N CYS A 39 6.41 17.03 2.35
CA CYS A 39 4.98 16.79 2.26
C CYS A 39 4.71 15.65 1.26
N PHE A 40 4.16 14.55 1.77
CA PHE A 40 3.92 13.33 0.99
C PHE A 40 2.66 13.39 0.09
N ASP A 41 1.91 14.50 0.07
CA ASP A 41 0.70 14.68 -0.77
C ASP A 41 -0.32 13.53 -0.63
N LEU A 42 -0.58 13.14 0.62
CA LEU A 42 -1.49 12.06 1.01
C LEU A 42 -2.84 12.63 1.46
N GLU A 43 -3.89 11.82 1.28
CA GLU A 43 -5.27 12.15 1.70
C GLU A 43 -5.48 11.99 3.21
N TRP A 44 -4.57 11.32 3.89
CA TRP A 44 -4.63 11.04 5.33
C TRP A 44 -3.58 11.86 6.08
N GLU A 45 -3.96 12.42 7.22
CA GLU A 45 -3.07 13.24 8.06
C GLU A 45 -2.32 12.41 9.11
N SER A 46 -2.80 11.19 9.39
CA SER A 46 -2.22 10.32 10.42
C SER A 46 -2.43 8.83 10.13
N LEU A 47 -1.69 7.98 10.83
CA LEU A 47 -1.90 6.54 10.77
C LEU A 47 -3.31 6.14 11.23
N GLN A 48 -3.91 6.83 12.20
CA GLN A 48 -5.27 6.53 12.65
C GLN A 48 -6.30 6.81 11.56
N ASP A 49 -6.14 7.89 10.80
CA ASP A 49 -7.03 8.20 9.67
C ASP A 49 -6.89 7.13 8.58
N LEU A 50 -5.66 6.66 8.35
CA LEU A 50 -5.39 5.57 7.43
C LEU A 50 -5.98 4.23 7.90
N VAL A 51 -5.92 3.92 9.20
CA VAL A 51 -6.55 2.71 9.79
C VAL A 51 -8.06 2.73 9.54
N ILE A 52 -8.72 3.86 9.78
CA ILE A 52 -10.17 4.02 9.56
C ILE A 52 -10.50 3.79 8.10
N PHE A 53 -9.78 4.45 7.19
CA PHE A 53 -9.96 4.27 5.75
C PHE A 53 -9.78 2.80 5.33
N LEU A 54 -8.73 2.13 5.78
CA LEU A 54 -8.47 0.73 5.46
C LEU A 54 -9.54 -0.21 6.01
N TYR A 55 -10.06 0.07 7.21
CA TYR A 55 -11.14 -0.70 7.79
C TYR A 55 -12.43 -0.59 6.96
N GLU A 56 -12.80 0.62 6.56
CA GLU A 56 -13.96 0.87 5.71
C GLU A 56 -13.80 0.22 4.33
N LEU A 57 -12.65 0.41 3.69
CA LEU A 57 -12.31 -0.20 2.40
C LEU A 57 -12.35 -1.73 2.46
N LYS A 58 -11.88 -2.33 3.56
CA LYS A 58 -11.95 -3.77 3.79
C LYS A 58 -13.39 -4.27 3.86
N ILE A 59 -14.28 -3.56 4.57
CA ILE A 59 -15.70 -3.89 4.63
C ILE A 59 -16.33 -3.76 3.24
N GLU A 60 -16.06 -2.67 2.54
CA GLU A 60 -16.60 -2.41 1.21
C GLU A 60 -16.16 -3.50 0.22
N GLN A 61 -14.87 -3.85 0.21
CA GLN A 61 -14.32 -4.86 -0.70
C GLN A 61 -14.87 -6.26 -0.41
N ARG A 62 -15.15 -6.58 0.87
CA ARG A 62 -15.79 -7.85 1.26
C ARG A 62 -17.25 -7.95 0.79
N ASN A 63 -17.97 -6.83 0.79
CA ASN A 63 -19.37 -6.77 0.38
C ASN A 63 -19.54 -6.63 -1.13
N SER A 64 -18.51 -6.16 -1.83
CA SER A 64 -18.51 -6.01 -3.28
C SER A 64 -18.29 -7.33 -4.01
N LYS A 65 -18.99 -7.50 -5.13
CA LYS A 65 -18.71 -8.58 -6.10
C LYS A 65 -17.59 -8.20 -7.08
N GLU A 66 -17.21 -6.93 -7.11
CA GLU A 66 -16.21 -6.37 -8.01
C GLU A 66 -15.02 -5.81 -7.23
N LEU A 67 -13.92 -5.53 -7.94
CA LEU A 67 -12.77 -4.87 -7.35
C LEU A 67 -13.07 -3.39 -7.12
N ILE A 68 -12.72 -2.90 -5.95
CA ILE A 68 -12.82 -1.48 -5.59
C ILE A 68 -11.48 -0.83 -5.92
N LYS A 69 -11.50 0.32 -6.59
CA LYS A 69 -10.26 1.02 -6.94
C LYS A 69 -9.75 1.80 -5.74
N PHE A 70 -8.46 1.66 -5.42
CA PHE A 70 -7.79 2.47 -4.40
C PHE A 70 -6.28 2.59 -4.69
N PRO A 71 -5.63 3.65 -4.22
CA PRO A 71 -4.21 3.90 -4.49
C PRO A 71 -3.31 3.11 -3.52
N ILE A 72 -2.99 1.86 -3.85
CA ILE A 72 -2.15 0.98 -3.00
C ILE A 72 -0.81 1.66 -2.69
N GLU A 73 -0.20 2.30 -3.68
CA GLU A 73 1.07 3.00 -3.56
C GLU A 73 1.02 4.11 -2.49
N LYS A 74 -0.03 4.93 -2.50
CA LYS A 74 -0.21 6.00 -1.50
C LYS A 74 -0.47 5.44 -0.11
N ILE A 75 -1.20 4.32 0.00
CA ILE A 75 -1.42 3.64 1.27
C ILE A 75 -0.07 3.18 1.85
N LEU A 76 0.79 2.53 1.06
CA LEU A 76 2.09 2.06 1.52
C LEU A 76 2.99 3.21 2.00
N ILE A 77 3.02 4.31 1.24
CA ILE A 77 3.73 5.53 1.64
C ILE A 77 3.14 6.08 2.95
N GLY A 78 1.81 6.08 3.08
CA GLY A 78 1.13 6.47 4.31
C GLY A 78 1.51 5.60 5.52
N ILE A 79 1.57 4.28 5.36
CA ILE A 79 2.01 3.35 6.42
C ILE A 79 3.46 3.62 6.82
N ALA A 80 4.31 3.97 5.86
CA ALA A 80 5.73 4.22 6.09
C ALA A 80 5.99 5.55 6.82
N PHE A 81 5.33 6.64 6.41
CA PHE A 81 5.73 7.99 6.79
C PHE A 81 4.71 8.78 7.64
N LEU A 82 3.44 8.37 7.72
CA LEU A 82 2.49 9.06 8.59
C LEU A 82 2.83 8.82 10.06
N LYS A 83 2.68 9.87 10.86
CA LYS A 83 2.82 9.78 12.31
C LYS A 83 1.51 9.32 12.94
N SER A 84 1.61 8.68 14.09
CA SER A 84 0.45 8.44 14.95
C SER A 84 0.03 9.74 15.64
N LYS A 85 -1.28 10.00 15.72
CA LYS A 85 -1.83 11.06 16.60
C LYS A 85 -1.30 10.85 18.02
N LYS A 86 -0.74 11.90 18.62
CA LYS A 86 -0.25 11.91 20.01
C LYS A 86 -1.44 11.76 20.97
N SER A 87 -1.99 10.57 21.12
CA SER A 87 -3.02 10.28 22.11
C SER A 87 -2.92 8.83 22.57
N GLY A 88 -2.48 8.64 23.81
CA GLY A 88 -2.67 7.44 24.64
C GLY A 88 -2.19 6.09 24.10
N TYR A 89 -1.15 5.53 24.75
CA TYR A 89 -0.73 4.11 24.77
C TYR A 89 -0.49 3.33 23.47
N SER A 90 -0.90 3.81 22.29
CA SER A 90 -0.66 3.09 21.03
C SER A 90 0.63 3.59 20.39
N ASN A 91 1.64 2.73 20.32
CA ASN A 91 2.90 3.04 19.65
C ASN A 91 2.68 3.11 18.13
N THR A 92 3.46 3.94 17.45
CA THR A 92 3.40 4.11 15.98
C THR A 92 3.53 2.77 15.24
N ASP A 93 4.39 1.87 15.74
CA ASP A 93 4.59 0.54 15.17
C ASP A 93 3.34 -0.36 15.27
N ASP A 94 2.58 -0.29 16.37
CA ASP A 94 1.35 -1.07 16.52
C ASP A 94 0.29 -0.61 15.52
N THR A 95 0.18 0.70 15.31
CA THR A 95 -0.77 1.27 14.36
C THR A 95 -0.37 0.94 12.91
N SER A 96 0.92 1.03 12.56
CA SER A 96 1.42 0.60 11.25
C SER A 96 1.12 -0.88 11.00
N ASN A 97 1.31 -1.75 12.01
CA ASN A 97 1.02 -3.18 11.89
C ASN A 97 -0.47 -3.45 11.65
N ILE A 98 -1.38 -2.69 12.28
CA ILE A 98 -2.82 -2.78 12.00
C ILE A 98 -3.11 -2.41 10.54
N CYS A 99 -2.53 -1.32 10.02
CA CYS A 99 -2.67 -0.95 8.61
C CYS A 99 -2.19 -2.07 7.67
N ILE A 100 -1.02 -2.65 7.95
CA ILE A 100 -0.45 -3.75 7.17
C ILE A 100 -1.41 -4.95 7.15
N ASN A 101 -1.96 -5.33 8.31
CA ASN A 101 -2.91 -6.44 8.41
C ASN A 101 -4.18 -6.19 7.58
N TYR A 102 -4.75 -4.98 7.66
CA TYR A 102 -5.92 -4.64 6.85
C TYR A 102 -5.61 -4.61 5.35
N LEU A 103 -4.46 -4.05 4.95
CA LEU A 103 -4.04 -4.05 3.56
C LEU A 103 -3.82 -5.48 3.03
N SER A 104 -3.18 -6.34 3.82
CA SER A 104 -3.00 -7.76 3.53
C SER A 104 -4.34 -8.47 3.29
N ASP A 105 -5.31 -8.26 4.16
CA ASP A 105 -6.65 -8.83 4.04
C ASP A 105 -7.35 -8.34 2.77
N ILE A 106 -7.25 -7.05 2.46
CA ILE A 106 -7.81 -6.45 1.24
C ILE A 106 -7.16 -7.08 0.00
N ILE A 107 -5.82 -7.12 -0.07
CA ILE A 107 -5.09 -7.72 -1.20
C ILE A 107 -5.47 -9.19 -1.37
N THR A 108 -5.57 -9.95 -0.29
CA THR A 108 -6.00 -11.35 -0.32
C THR A 108 -7.43 -11.48 -0.87
N ALA A 109 -8.36 -10.61 -0.44
CA ALA A 109 -9.71 -10.58 -0.98
C ALA A 109 -9.74 -10.25 -2.48
N ARG A 110 -8.88 -9.33 -2.95
CA ARG A 110 -8.75 -8.99 -4.37
C ARG A 110 -8.21 -10.16 -5.19
N ILE A 111 -7.15 -10.82 -4.72
CA ILE A 111 -6.58 -12.00 -5.38
C ILE A 111 -7.62 -13.12 -5.51
N ASN A 112 -8.41 -13.35 -4.45
CA ASN A 112 -9.50 -14.31 -4.48
C ASN A 112 -10.61 -13.91 -5.47
N CYS A 113 -10.94 -12.62 -5.56
CA CYS A 113 -11.87 -12.09 -6.56
C CYS A 113 -11.34 -12.34 -7.99
N ILE A 114 -10.10 -11.90 -8.26
CA ILE A 114 -9.39 -12.09 -9.52
C ILE A 114 -9.34 -13.56 -9.94
N SER A 115 -9.01 -14.45 -9.01
CA SER A 115 -8.94 -15.90 -9.26
C SER A 115 -10.28 -16.46 -9.72
N LYS A 116 -11.40 -16.01 -9.14
CA LYS A 116 -12.75 -16.40 -9.60
C LYS A 116 -13.03 -15.93 -11.04
N TYR A 117 -12.59 -14.73 -11.39
CA TYR A 117 -12.75 -14.17 -12.73
C TYR A 117 -11.87 -14.84 -13.78
N TYR A 118 -10.65 -15.25 -13.41
CA TYR A 118 -9.75 -16.04 -14.27
C TYR A 118 -10.40 -17.37 -14.70
N TYR A 119 -11.11 -18.03 -13.78
CA TYR A 119 -11.92 -19.22 -14.10
C TYR A 119 -13.11 -18.93 -15.03
N LEU A 120 -13.59 -17.70 -15.10
CA LEU A 120 -14.76 -17.29 -15.88
C LEU A 120 -14.40 -16.60 -17.23
N ILE A 121 -13.11 -16.50 -17.59
CA ILE A 121 -12.61 -15.84 -18.81
C ILE A 121 -13.19 -14.41 -18.95
N LYS A 122 -13.25 -13.66 -17.86
CA LYS A 122 -13.65 -12.24 -17.86
C LYS A 122 -12.63 -11.42 -17.08
N LYS A 123 -12.14 -10.31 -17.65
CA LYS A 123 -11.26 -9.39 -16.91
C LYS A 123 -12.11 -8.62 -15.89
N PRO A 124 -11.72 -8.57 -14.60
CA PRO A 124 -12.43 -7.76 -13.63
C PRO A 124 -12.29 -6.26 -13.96
N LEU A 125 -13.37 -5.51 -13.76
CA LEU A 125 -13.35 -4.04 -13.85
C LEU A 125 -12.53 -3.47 -12.69
N ASN A 126 -12.03 -2.24 -12.84
CA ASN A 126 -11.29 -1.49 -11.80
C ASN A 126 -10.01 -2.18 -11.29
N THR A 127 -9.35 -2.93 -12.15
CA THR A 127 -7.99 -3.44 -11.90
C THR A 127 -6.99 -2.29 -11.88
N ASN A 128 -6.01 -2.36 -10.98
CA ASN A 128 -4.81 -1.54 -11.02
C ASN A 128 -3.63 -2.35 -11.60
N ILE A 129 -2.48 -1.69 -11.80
CA ILE A 129 -1.29 -2.33 -12.38
C ILE A 129 -0.87 -3.55 -11.54
N PHE A 130 -0.94 -3.47 -10.21
CA PHE A 130 -0.63 -4.57 -9.32
C PHE A 130 -1.55 -5.79 -9.58
N ASP A 131 -2.86 -5.58 -9.70
CA ASP A 131 -3.82 -6.63 -10.04
C ASP A 131 -3.56 -7.23 -11.44
N GLU A 132 -3.16 -6.40 -12.40
CA GLU A 132 -2.84 -6.83 -13.76
C GLU A 132 -1.56 -7.68 -13.83
N VAL A 133 -0.56 -7.36 -12.99
CA VAL A 133 0.64 -8.20 -12.88
C VAL A 133 0.27 -9.52 -12.20
N ILE A 134 -0.56 -9.52 -11.15
CA ILE A 134 -1.07 -10.75 -10.51
C ILE A 134 -1.80 -11.63 -11.54
N LEU A 135 -2.65 -11.05 -12.39
CA LEU A 135 -3.38 -11.75 -13.45
C LEU A 135 -2.50 -12.48 -14.48
N LYS A 136 -1.22 -12.08 -14.62
CA LYS A 136 -0.28 -12.71 -15.56
C LYS A 136 0.37 -13.99 -15.00
N PHE A 137 0.18 -14.31 -13.72
CA PHE A 137 0.70 -15.53 -13.09
C PHE A 137 -0.41 -16.56 -12.86
N PRO A 138 -0.14 -17.88 -13.06
CA PRO A 138 -1.13 -18.92 -12.82
C PRO A 138 -1.57 -18.92 -11.35
N GLN A 139 -2.84 -18.60 -11.11
CA GLN A 139 -3.41 -18.56 -9.76
C GLN A 139 -3.77 -19.98 -9.30
N LYS A 140 -3.20 -20.45 -8.18
CA LYS A 140 -3.68 -21.67 -7.52
C LYS A 140 -5.04 -21.37 -6.86
N LYS A 141 -6.00 -22.32 -6.88
CA LYS A 141 -7.21 -22.22 -6.05
C LYS A 141 -6.79 -22.14 -4.57
N ASP A 142 -7.32 -21.16 -3.85
CA ASP A 142 -6.94 -20.80 -2.46
C ASP A 142 -5.48 -20.35 -2.30
N ILE A 143 -5.23 -19.08 -2.66
CA ILE A 143 -3.98 -18.43 -2.32
C ILE A 143 -4.12 -17.92 -0.88
N ARG A 144 -3.65 -18.72 0.08
CA ARG A 144 -3.23 -18.17 1.38
C ARG A 144 -1.99 -17.33 1.11
N THR A 145 -2.20 -16.07 0.72
CA THR A 145 -1.11 -15.14 0.46
C THR A 145 -0.42 -14.83 1.77
N ASN A 146 0.83 -15.29 1.94
CA ASN A 146 1.74 -14.77 2.97
C ASN A 146 2.29 -13.39 2.55
N ASN A 147 1.41 -12.50 2.09
CA ASN A 147 1.76 -11.18 1.57
C ASN A 147 2.11 -10.15 2.67
N ILE A 148 1.87 -10.49 3.94
CA ILE A 148 2.23 -9.63 5.07
C ILE A 148 3.72 -9.34 5.08
N GLU A 149 4.56 -10.35 4.85
CA GLU A 149 6.01 -10.16 4.90
C GLU A 149 6.50 -9.32 3.71
N ASP A 150 5.92 -9.51 2.52
CA ASP A 150 6.22 -8.67 1.36
C ASP A 150 5.82 -7.19 1.61
N ILE A 151 4.65 -6.96 2.19
CA ILE A 151 4.19 -5.60 2.55
C ILE A 151 5.10 -4.98 3.62
N LYS A 152 5.48 -5.75 4.64
CA LYS A 152 6.43 -5.30 5.68
C LYS A 152 7.77 -4.95 5.08
N GLU A 153 8.28 -5.75 4.14
CA GLU A 153 9.54 -5.49 3.45
C GLU A 153 9.47 -4.17 2.67
N ILE A 154 8.39 -3.94 1.92
CA ILE A 154 8.19 -2.67 1.22
C ILE A 154 8.18 -1.50 2.20
N VAL A 155 7.38 -1.58 3.26
CA VAL A 155 7.28 -0.52 4.29
C VAL A 155 8.64 -0.30 4.96
N PHE A 156 9.38 -1.36 5.23
CA PHE A 156 10.72 -1.28 5.80
C PHE A 156 11.71 -0.58 4.87
N LYS A 157 11.74 -0.95 3.59
CA LYS A 157 12.61 -0.29 2.59
C LYS A 157 12.27 1.19 2.46
N LEU A 158 10.98 1.53 2.38
CA LEU A 158 10.51 2.92 2.34
C LEU A 158 10.95 3.71 3.57
N LYS A 159 10.71 3.19 4.78
CA LYS A 159 11.11 3.86 6.04
C LYS A 159 12.62 4.12 6.13
N ASN A 160 13.44 3.23 5.56
CA ASN A 160 14.89 3.34 5.61
C ASN A 160 15.51 4.03 4.38
N LEU A 161 14.69 4.47 3.41
CA LEU A 161 15.11 4.98 2.11
C LEU A 161 16.06 4.03 1.36
N GLN A 162 15.82 2.72 1.48
CA GLN A 162 16.58 1.70 0.76
C GLN A 162 16.04 1.57 -0.66
N PHE A 163 16.48 2.47 -1.54
CA PHE A 163 15.91 2.59 -2.87
C PHE A 163 16.60 1.76 -3.94
N ASP A 164 17.78 1.17 -3.67
CA ASP A 164 18.59 0.31 -4.56
C ASP A 164 18.15 0.38 -6.04
N ILE A 165 18.45 1.52 -6.67
CA ILE A 165 18.11 1.83 -8.08
C ILE A 165 19.25 1.43 -9.01
#